data_AF-A0A348WC55-F1
#
_entry.id   AF-A0A348WC55-F1
#
_cell.length_a   1.000
_cell.length_b   1.000
_cell.length_c   1.000
_cell.angle_alpha   90.00
_cell.angle_beta   90.00
_cell.angle_gamma   90.00
#
_symmetry.space_group_name_H-M   'P 1'
#
loop_
_entity.id
_entity.type
_entity.pdbx_description
1 polymer ?
#
loop_
_entity_poly.entity_id
_entity_poly.type
_entity_poly.pdbx_seq_one_letter_code
_entity_poly.pdbx_strand_id
1 'polypeptide(L)' 'LVHRSMALMATTSLAAKGRDEVALAEHDEIVSGIEARNPEAAGAALKTHISKAFVTRLKLDSGEVDSTL' A
#
# COMPACT_ATOMS: atom_id res chain seq x y z
N LEU A 1 3.17 14.99 15.91
CA LEU A 1 3.10 14.58 14.49
C LEU A 1 4.31 13.74 14.06
N VAL A 2 5.55 14.16 14.38
CA VAL A 2 6.78 13.44 13.94
C VAL A 2 6.86 11.98 14.41
N HIS A 3 6.51 11.68 15.67
CA HIS A 3 6.52 10.30 16.18
C HIS A 3 5.58 9.34 15.43
N ARG A 4 4.39 9.81 15.02
CA ARG A 4 3.43 8.99 14.26
C ARG A 4 3.95 8.66 12.86
N SER A 5 4.58 9.62 12.18
CA SER A 5 5.20 9.35 10.88
C SER A 5 6.41 8.41 10.98
N MET A 6 7.15 8.43 12.10
CA MET A 6 8.26 7.50 12.36
C MET A 6 7.77 6.07 12.69
N ALA A 7 6.65 5.92 13.41
CA ALA A 7 6.04 4.60 13.67
C ALA A 7 5.69 3.86 12.36
N LEU A 8 5.20 4.59 11.35
CA LEU A 8 4.85 4.04 10.03
C LEU A 8 6.08 3.70 9.14
N MET A 9 7.30 3.99 9.60
CA MET A 9 8.55 3.57 8.96
C MET A 9 9.07 2.25 9.52
N ALA A 10 8.60 1.82 10.70
CA ALA A 10 9.04 0.57 11.33
C ALA A 10 8.42 -0.66 10.67
N THR A 11 7.23 -0.53 10.08
CA THR A 11 6.49 -1.63 9.46
C THR A 11 5.98 -1.26 8.06
N THR A 12 5.90 -2.24 7.18
CA THR A 12 5.34 -2.07 5.83
C THR A 12 3.84 -2.41 5.85
N SER A 13 3.07 -1.97 4.85
CA SER A 13 1.68 -2.39 4.74
C SER A 13 1.52 -3.91 4.58
N LEU A 14 2.53 -4.59 4.05
CA LEU A 14 2.52 -6.05 3.83
C LEU A 14 2.51 -6.85 5.13
N ALA A 15 2.78 -6.22 6.28
CA ALA A 15 2.61 -6.87 7.57
C ALA A 15 1.13 -7.14 7.92
N ALA A 16 0.17 -6.50 7.25
CA ALA A 16 -1.24 -6.81 7.43
C ALA A 16 -1.59 -8.13 6.74
N LYS A 17 -2.25 -9.03 7.46
CA LYS A 17 -2.67 -10.34 6.94
C LYS A 17 -3.50 -10.22 5.65
N GLY A 18 -3.08 -10.91 4.59
CA GLY A 18 -3.75 -10.93 3.26
C GLY A 18 -3.56 -9.65 2.43
N ARG A 19 -2.69 -8.74 2.86
CA ARG A 19 -2.39 -7.50 2.11
C ARG A 19 -1.48 -7.76 0.91
N ASP A 20 -0.71 -8.83 0.94
CA ASP A 20 0.25 -9.26 -0.07
C ASP A 20 -0.41 -9.62 -1.40
N GLU A 21 -1.48 -10.43 -1.40
CA GLU A 21 -2.19 -10.72 -2.66
C GLU A 21 -2.85 -9.47 -3.24
N VAL A 22 -3.41 -8.62 -2.38
CA VAL A 22 -3.99 -7.32 -2.79
C VAL A 22 -2.90 -6.39 -3.33
N ALA A 23 -1.69 -6.42 -2.77
CA ALA A 23 -0.57 -5.59 -3.24
C ALA A 23 -0.12 -6.03 -4.62
N LEU A 24 -0.03 -7.34 -4.85
CA LEU A 24 0.33 -7.88 -6.15
C LEU A 24 -0.67 -7.46 -7.23
N ALA A 25 -1.98 -7.57 -6.96
CA ALA A 25 -3.00 -7.12 -7.91
C ALA A 25 -2.91 -5.61 -8.19
N GLU A 26 -2.67 -4.79 -7.17
CA GLU A 26 -2.48 -3.35 -7.36
C GLU A 26 -1.23 -3.01 -8.17
N HIS A 27 -0.15 -3.76 -7.98
CA HIS A 27 1.07 -3.60 -8.78
C HIS A 27 0.86 -4.02 -10.23
N ASP A 28 0.10 -5.08 -10.47
CA ASP A 28 -0.22 -5.56 -11.81
C ASP A 28 -0.96 -4.51 -12.64
N GLU A 29 -1.90 -3.76 -12.03
CA GLU A 29 -2.57 -2.63 -12.66
C GLU A 29 -1.60 -1.49 -13.06
N ILE A 30 -0.60 -1.22 -12.20
CA ILE A 30 0.43 -0.21 -12.50
C ILE A 30 1.26 -0.67 -13.70
N VAL A 31 1.72 -1.92 -13.68
CA VAL A 31 2.53 -2.50 -14.76
C VAL A 31 1.74 -2.54 -16.06
N SER A 32 0.49 -3.00 -16.03
CA SER A 32 -0.42 -3.03 -17.18
C SER A 32 -0.60 -1.63 -17.80
N GLY A 33 -0.76 -0.59 -16.97
CA GLY A 33 -0.81 0.79 -17.45
C GLY A 33 0.49 1.24 -18.14
N ILE A 34 1.64 0.84 -17.61
CA ILE A 34 2.96 1.15 -18.20
C ILE A 34 3.13 0.40 -19.53
N GLU A 35 2.81 -0.88 -19.59
CA GLU A 35 2.90 -1.71 -20.80
C GLU A 35 2.03 -1.16 -21.93
N ALA A 36 0.83 -0.71 -21.60
CA ALA A 36 -0.07 -0.05 -22.54
C ALA A 36 0.35 1.38 -22.93
N ARG A 37 1.50 1.88 -22.40
CA ARG A 37 1.96 3.27 -22.55
C ARG A 37 0.89 4.29 -22.16
N ASN A 38 0.10 3.97 -21.13
CA ASN A 38 -0.95 4.83 -20.58
C ASN A 38 -0.50 5.41 -19.22
N PRO A 39 0.21 6.56 -19.22
CA PRO A 39 0.75 7.15 -18.00
C PRO A 39 -0.33 7.66 -17.03
N GLU A 40 -1.53 8.00 -17.53
CA GLU A 40 -2.64 8.43 -16.70
C GLU A 40 -3.18 7.25 -15.87
N ALA A 41 -3.43 6.11 -16.50
CA ALA A 41 -3.88 4.90 -15.82
C ALA A 41 -2.84 4.40 -14.81
N ALA A 42 -1.56 4.31 -15.22
CA ALA A 42 -0.48 3.92 -14.33
C ALA A 42 -0.35 4.87 -13.12
N GLY A 43 -0.46 6.18 -13.35
CA GLY A 43 -0.42 7.19 -12.29
C GLY A 43 -1.59 7.08 -11.31
N ALA A 44 -2.81 6.84 -11.82
CA ALA A 44 -3.99 6.64 -10.99
C ALA A 44 -3.89 5.36 -10.14
N ALA A 45 -3.42 4.26 -10.74
CA ALA A 45 -3.17 3.00 -10.04
C ALA A 45 -2.12 3.17 -8.95
N LEU A 46 -1.00 3.84 -9.25
CA LEU A 46 0.07 4.13 -8.29
C LEU A 46 -0.43 4.96 -7.11
N LYS A 47 -1.18 6.03 -7.37
CA LYS A 47 -1.76 6.88 -6.31
C LYS A 47 -2.69 6.06 -5.41
N THR A 48 -3.49 5.18 -6.00
CA THR A 48 -4.40 4.29 -5.27
C THR A 48 -3.62 3.32 -4.39
N HIS A 49 -2.58 2.66 -4.93
CA HIS A 49 -1.72 1.74 -4.20
C HIS A 49 -1.07 2.39 -2.98
N ILE A 50 -0.41 3.54 -3.17
CA ILE A 50 0.28 4.25 -2.06
C ILE A 50 -0.72 4.69 -0.99
N SER A 51 -1.90 5.18 -1.41
CA SER A 51 -2.94 5.63 -0.49
C SER A 51 -3.46 4.49 0.38
N LYS A 52 -3.74 3.33 -0.23
CA LYS A 52 -4.16 2.13 0.51
C LYS A 52 -3.05 1.62 1.43
N ALA A 53 -1.81 1.53 0.94
CA ALA A 53 -0.67 1.12 1.76
C ALA A 53 -0.45 2.04 2.97
N PHE A 54 -0.67 3.36 2.81
CA PHE A 54 -0.64 4.31 3.92
C PHE A 54 -1.75 4.06 4.93
N VAL A 55 -3.00 3.93 4.48
CA VAL A 55 -4.15 3.63 5.35
C VAL A 55 -3.97 2.30 6.09
N THR A 56 -3.51 1.25 5.42
CA THR A 56 -3.23 -0.04 6.06
C THR A 56 -2.21 0.09 7.19
N ARG A 57 -1.13 0.85 6.99
CA ARG A 57 -0.14 1.09 8.06
C ARG A 57 -0.73 1.87 9.23
N LEU A 58 -1.62 2.83 8.99
CA LEU A 58 -2.33 3.52 10.08
C LEU A 58 -3.21 2.56 10.89
N LYS A 59 -3.89 1.64 10.21
CA LYS A 59 -4.74 0.65 10.86
C LYS A 59 -3.94 -0.42 11.63
N LEU A 60 -2.76 -0.80 11.13
CA LEU A 60 -1.81 -1.65 11.87
C LEU A 60 -1.32 -0.95 13.14
N ASP A 61 -0.90 0.32 13.03
CA ASP A 61 -0.44 1.14 14.16
C ASP A 61 -1.55 1.31 15.22
N SER A 62 -2.81 1.38 14.80
CA SER A 62 -3.95 1.47 15.72
C SER A 62 -4.44 0.12 16.27
N GLY A 63 -3.87 -1.01 15.83
CA GLY A 63 -4.32 -2.35 16.19
C GLY A 63 -5.70 -2.74 15.64
N GLU A 64 -6.18 -2.04 14.59
CA GLU A 64 -7.46 -2.35 13.93
C GLU A 64 -7.34 -3.58 13.00
N VAL A 65 -6.11 -3.94 12.59
CA VAL A 65 -5.83 -5.09 11.71
C VAL A 65 -4.74 -5.96 12.32
N ASP A 66 -4.87 -7.27 12.13
CA ASP A 66 -3.86 -8.23 12.56
C ASP A 66 -2.56 -8.09 11.75
N SER A 67 -1.45 -8.03 12.51
CA SER A 67 -0.09 -8.14 11.99
C SER A 67 0.30 -9.62 11.84
N THR A 68 1.02 -9.95 10.77
CA THR A 68 1.69 -11.24 10.59
C THR A 68 3.12 -11.26 11.13
N LEU A 69 3.64 -10.10 11.54
CA LEU A 69 4.92 -9.91 12.22
C LEU A 69 4.73 -9.87 13.74
#